data_AF-A0A183AFT7-F1
#
_entry.id   AF-A0A183AFT7-F1
#
_cell.length_a   1.000
_cell.length_b   1.000
_cell.length_c   1.000
_cell.angle_alpha   90.00
_cell.angle_beta   90.00
_cell.angle_gamma   90.00
#
_symmetry.space_group_name_H-M   'P 1'
#
loop_
_entity.id
_entity.type
_entity.pdbx_description
1 polymer ?
#
loop_
_entity_poly.entity_id
_entity_poly.type
_entity_poly.pdbx_seq_one_letter_code
_entity_poly.pdbx_strand_id
1 'polypeptide(L)'
;MSLMMDHRPREFPAGFRNILPSMFWRHQRIIMPFLQGHLSVPTENHQLEPIRVLNTDNMSILGLTMDYGPFGFMDRFMWDHICNASDTDGRYTYAQQPSVCAWNCARLAECLIRVLGEESSSLTAGQSGSEKKEETSLVARFRTVLDSTYTQTYLKVYLQQMRKKLGLFASDVSEDDLLFKSLFDTMEQTGADFTNTFLALGSCVADATDQNLDFRETKLNPDQLLDECCDVDELREAYEPSDLERQREMLHRFAGIVRHLIERIDDGKVLGTEEKARRLQSLENITQEEKRERDRQLWQTWLDHYFTRLRTDMKRRPDVSNAQRIALMRATNPRIVLRNFLAEQVIRAAEDEDYMPAEQLLEALRHPFTEGSCAVDAQSKTEFTNVLSSCSRPPEWSRELRVT
;
A
#
# COMPACT_ATOMS: atom_id res chain seq x y z
N MET A 1 -66.89 -17.05 -0.18
CA MET A 1 -65.55 -17.42 0.30
C MET A 1 -64.54 -16.80 -0.66
N SER A 2 -64.09 -15.59 -0.35
CA SER A 2 -63.07 -14.86 -1.10
C SER A 2 -61.71 -15.23 -0.52
N LEU A 3 -60.83 -15.85 -1.30
CA LEU A 3 -59.42 -15.98 -0.99
C LEU A 3 -58.69 -14.99 -1.89
N MET A 4 -58.52 -13.77 -1.38
CA MET A 4 -57.61 -12.77 -1.94
C MET A 4 -56.20 -13.36 -1.98
N MET A 5 -55.66 -13.56 -3.17
CA MET A 5 -54.22 -13.72 -3.34
C MET A 5 -53.55 -12.37 -3.08
N ASP A 6 -52.80 -12.30 -1.99
CA ASP A 6 -52.01 -11.16 -1.55
C ASP A 6 -50.86 -10.94 -2.56
N HIS A 7 -51.10 -10.12 -3.58
CA HIS A 7 -50.06 -9.60 -4.47
C HIS A 7 -49.29 -8.47 -3.78
N ARG A 8 -48.43 -8.82 -2.82
CA ARG A 8 -47.38 -7.92 -2.36
C ARG A 8 -46.13 -8.11 -3.24
N PRO A 9 -45.51 -7.03 -3.76
CA PRO A 9 -44.19 -7.14 -4.37
C PRO A 9 -43.24 -7.72 -3.32
N ARG A 10 -42.51 -8.79 -3.67
CA ARG A 10 -41.46 -9.32 -2.79
C ARG A 10 -40.45 -8.20 -2.59
N GLU A 11 -40.47 -7.57 -1.42
CA GLU A 11 -39.41 -6.65 -1.04
C GLU A 11 -38.07 -7.38 -1.14
N PHE A 12 -37.08 -6.68 -1.71
CA PHE A 12 -35.67 -7.08 -1.72
C PHE A 12 -35.31 -7.79 -0.40
N PRO A 13 -34.69 -8.99 -0.42
CA PRO A 13 -34.17 -9.58 0.80
C PRO A 13 -33.21 -8.57 1.44
N ALA A 14 -33.47 -8.21 2.71
CA ALA A 14 -32.70 -7.20 3.43
C ALA A 14 -31.17 -7.46 3.40
N GLY A 15 -30.75 -8.71 3.16
CA GLY A 15 -29.36 -9.10 2.96
C GLY A 15 -28.66 -8.42 1.79
N PHE A 16 -29.30 -8.26 0.62
CA PHE A 16 -28.62 -7.76 -0.59
C PHE A 16 -28.32 -6.27 -0.55
N ARG A 17 -29.10 -5.46 0.20
CA ARG A 17 -28.83 -4.02 0.37
C ARG A 17 -27.50 -3.75 1.07
N ASN A 18 -27.00 -4.72 1.84
CA ASN A 18 -25.77 -4.60 2.62
C ASN A 18 -24.57 -5.34 2.00
N ILE A 19 -24.76 -6.18 0.97
CA ILE A 19 -23.67 -6.97 0.37
C ILE A 19 -22.61 -6.06 -0.23
N LEU A 20 -22.99 -5.03 -0.96
CA LEU A 20 -22.03 -4.14 -1.62
C LEU A 20 -21.32 -3.23 -0.62
N PRO A 21 -22.00 -2.47 0.26
CA PRO A 21 -21.31 -1.76 1.34
C PRO A 21 -20.42 -2.66 2.19
N SER A 22 -20.86 -3.89 2.50
CA SER A 22 -20.04 -4.86 3.24
C SER A 22 -18.84 -5.36 2.43
N MET A 23 -19.01 -5.62 1.14
CA MET A 23 -17.90 -5.99 0.25
C MET A 23 -16.91 -4.85 0.09
N PHE A 24 -17.36 -3.63 -0.18
CA PHE A 24 -16.50 -2.45 -0.25
C PHE A 24 -15.73 -2.26 1.05
N TRP A 25 -16.41 -2.42 2.19
CA TRP A 25 -15.77 -2.42 3.49
C TRP A 25 -14.78 -3.58 3.69
N ARG A 26 -14.99 -4.76 3.10
CA ARG A 26 -14.05 -5.88 3.23
C ARG A 26 -12.85 -5.74 2.29
N HIS A 27 -13.07 -5.29 1.05
CA HIS A 27 -12.04 -5.11 0.03
C HIS A 27 -11.08 -3.95 0.34
N GLN A 28 -11.38 -3.08 1.31
CA GLN A 28 -10.38 -2.13 1.83
C GLN A 28 -9.13 -2.82 2.39
N ARG A 29 -9.23 -4.09 2.82
CA ARG A 29 -8.08 -4.91 3.24
C ARG A 29 -7.13 -5.19 2.09
N ILE A 30 -7.71 -5.50 0.93
CA ILE A 30 -7.01 -5.79 -0.33
C ILE A 30 -6.27 -4.57 -0.90
N ILE A 31 -6.74 -3.36 -0.62
CA ILE A 31 -6.29 -2.12 -1.30
C ILE A 31 -5.07 -1.49 -0.62
N MET A 32 -4.55 -2.09 0.44
CA MET A 32 -3.57 -1.46 1.30
C MET A 32 -2.30 -2.29 1.41
N PRO A 33 -1.35 -2.15 0.47
CA PRO A 33 -0.22 -3.05 0.44
C PRO A 33 0.66 -3.05 1.72
N PHE A 34 0.53 -2.08 2.63
CA PHE A 34 1.44 -2.04 3.79
C PHE A 34 0.85 -1.57 5.12
N LEU A 35 -0.48 -1.55 5.23
CA LEU A 35 -1.14 -0.73 6.24
C LEU A 35 -2.15 -1.48 7.12
N GLN A 36 -1.84 -2.69 7.61
CA GLN A 36 -2.65 -3.30 8.69
C GLN A 36 -2.05 -3.07 10.08
N GLY A 37 -2.58 -2.03 10.75
CA GLY A 37 -2.63 -1.94 12.20
C GLY A 37 -4.08 -1.80 12.67
N HIS A 38 -4.61 -2.82 13.36
CA HIS A 38 -5.84 -2.83 14.16
C HIS A 38 -7.11 -2.15 13.59
N LEU A 39 -8.06 -2.97 13.11
CA LEU A 39 -9.49 -2.65 13.05
C LEU A 39 -10.28 -3.77 13.73
N SER A 40 -10.56 -3.57 15.02
CA SER A 40 -11.68 -4.07 15.84
C SER A 40 -12.40 -5.37 15.45
N VAL A 41 -11.65 -6.43 15.15
CA VAL A 41 -12.09 -7.82 15.34
C VAL A 41 -11.01 -8.49 16.18
N PRO A 42 -11.30 -8.95 17.41
CA PRO A 42 -10.31 -9.53 18.29
C PRO A 42 -10.11 -11.01 17.94
N THR A 43 -9.67 -11.32 16.71
CA THR A 43 -9.16 -12.64 16.33
C THR A 43 -8.38 -12.51 15.03
N GLU A 44 -7.07 -12.72 15.16
CA GLU A 44 -6.15 -13.33 14.20
C GLU A 44 -5.77 -12.57 12.92
N ASN A 45 -4.44 -12.39 12.81
CA ASN A 45 -3.62 -12.06 11.65
C ASN A 45 -3.63 -10.60 11.16
N HIS A 46 -2.66 -9.85 11.64
CA HIS A 46 -2.15 -8.63 11.03
C HIS A 46 -1.46 -8.99 9.69
N GLN A 47 -2.17 -8.85 8.58
CA GLN A 47 -1.62 -9.15 7.25
C GLN A 47 -1.02 -7.89 6.62
N LEU A 48 0.28 -7.94 6.36
CA LEU A 48 0.95 -7.04 5.43
C LEU A 48 0.61 -7.53 4.01
N GLU A 49 0.30 -6.63 3.08
CA GLU A 49 -0.36 -7.01 1.83
C GLU A 49 0.56 -6.73 0.63
N PRO A 50 1.11 -7.69 -0.10
CA PRO A 50 2.03 -7.35 -1.19
C PRO A 50 1.36 -6.60 -2.35
N ILE A 51 2.17 -5.96 -3.19
CA ILE A 51 1.75 -5.56 -4.53
C ILE A 51 1.51 -6.82 -5.35
N ARG A 52 0.44 -6.84 -6.16
CA ARG A 52 -0.03 -8.07 -6.81
C ARG A 52 -0.82 -7.84 -8.08
N VAL A 53 -1.05 -8.94 -8.80
CA VAL A 53 -1.94 -9.00 -9.95
C VAL A 53 -3.41 -8.99 -9.48
N LEU A 54 -4.12 -7.94 -9.87
CA LEU A 54 -5.50 -7.67 -9.45
C LEU A 54 -6.49 -7.91 -10.60
N ASN A 55 -6.44 -9.08 -11.22
CA ASN A 55 -7.50 -9.50 -12.13
C ASN A 55 -8.81 -9.71 -11.35
N THR A 56 -9.96 -9.69 -12.04
CA THR A 56 -11.28 -9.81 -11.40
C THR A 56 -11.51 -11.16 -10.72
N ASP A 57 -10.92 -12.22 -11.24
CA ASP A 57 -10.91 -13.58 -10.68
C ASP A 57 -10.05 -13.70 -9.41
N ASN A 58 -9.08 -12.78 -9.22
CA ASN A 58 -8.23 -12.69 -8.03
C ASN A 58 -8.82 -11.79 -6.94
N MET A 59 -10.06 -11.31 -7.12
CA MET A 59 -10.79 -10.49 -6.15
C MET A 59 -11.75 -11.36 -5.34
N SER A 60 -11.32 -11.73 -4.14
CA SER A 60 -12.17 -12.48 -3.21
C SER A 60 -13.41 -11.69 -2.82
N ILE A 61 -14.60 -12.27 -2.99
CA ILE A 61 -15.87 -11.67 -2.52
C ILE A 61 -15.83 -11.32 -1.01
N LEU A 62 -15.00 -12.02 -0.23
CA LEU A 62 -14.81 -11.80 1.20
C LEU A 62 -13.81 -10.69 1.53
N GLY A 63 -13.16 -10.08 0.53
CA GLY A 63 -12.10 -9.10 0.71
C GLY A 63 -10.79 -9.68 1.24
N LEU A 64 -10.52 -10.97 0.95
CA LEU A 64 -9.26 -11.64 1.29
C LEU A 64 -8.28 -11.56 0.11
N THR A 65 -6.99 -11.41 0.41
CA THR A 65 -5.94 -11.57 -0.60
C THR A 65 -5.82 -13.03 -1.01
N MET A 66 -5.77 -13.28 -2.31
CA MET A 66 -5.75 -14.61 -2.90
C MET A 66 -4.86 -14.59 -4.15
N ASP A 67 -4.51 -15.79 -4.61
CA ASP A 67 -3.71 -16.03 -5.81
C ASP A 67 -2.33 -15.36 -5.78
N TYR A 68 -1.49 -15.84 -4.86
CA TYR A 68 -0.11 -15.40 -4.69
C TYR A 68 0.76 -15.95 -5.85
N GLY A 69 0.78 -15.22 -6.96
CA GLY A 69 1.69 -15.44 -8.10
C GLY A 69 2.86 -14.46 -8.06
N PRO A 70 2.99 -13.54 -9.04
CA PRO A 70 4.03 -12.52 -9.04
C PRO A 70 3.67 -11.35 -8.12
N PHE A 71 3.66 -11.62 -6.82
CA PHE A 71 3.53 -10.61 -5.78
C PHE A 71 4.90 -10.11 -5.32
N GLY A 72 4.93 -8.95 -4.70
CA GLY A 72 6.17 -8.45 -4.08
C GLY A 72 5.89 -7.45 -2.98
N PHE A 73 6.73 -7.50 -1.96
CA PHE A 73 6.81 -6.44 -0.98
C PHE A 73 7.79 -5.37 -1.49
N MET A 74 7.41 -4.09 -1.37
CA MET A 74 8.23 -2.97 -1.76
C MET A 74 9.47 -2.87 -0.88
N ASP A 75 10.64 -2.97 -1.50
CA ASP A 75 11.92 -2.68 -0.87
C ASP A 75 12.16 -1.17 -0.89
N ARG A 76 12.71 -0.63 -1.98
CA ARG A 76 12.80 0.82 -2.21
C ARG A 76 11.45 1.39 -2.61
N PHE A 77 11.09 2.53 -2.03
CA PHE A 77 9.83 3.18 -2.38
C PHE A 77 9.86 3.79 -3.79
N MET A 78 8.92 3.34 -4.64
CA MET A 78 8.61 3.97 -5.93
C MET A 78 7.10 3.86 -6.19
N TRP A 79 6.47 4.95 -6.62
CA TRP A 79 5.02 4.96 -6.88
C TRP A 79 4.61 3.99 -8.00
N ASP A 80 5.48 3.85 -8.98
CA ASP A 80 5.32 3.04 -10.17
C ASP A 80 5.99 1.67 -10.06
N HIS A 81 6.29 1.20 -8.85
CA HIS A 81 6.84 -0.13 -8.65
C HIS A 81 5.89 -1.21 -9.21
N ILE A 82 6.43 -2.10 -10.06
CA ILE A 82 5.76 -3.25 -10.67
C ILE A 82 6.43 -4.52 -10.17
N CYS A 83 5.67 -5.41 -9.53
CA CYS A 83 6.22 -6.71 -9.09
C CYS A 83 6.13 -7.80 -10.16
N ASN A 84 5.17 -7.70 -11.08
CA ASN A 84 4.96 -8.69 -12.12
C ASN A 84 5.74 -8.30 -13.39
N ALA A 85 6.74 -9.10 -13.75
CA ALA A 85 7.51 -8.89 -14.97
C ALA A 85 6.67 -8.97 -16.27
N SER A 86 5.49 -9.60 -16.21
CA SER A 86 4.54 -9.67 -17.32
C SER A 86 3.57 -8.47 -17.40
N ASP A 87 3.53 -7.60 -16.39
CA ASP A 87 2.68 -6.40 -16.40
C ASP A 87 3.36 -5.26 -17.16
N THR A 88 3.36 -5.38 -18.47
CA THR A 88 4.11 -4.44 -19.32
C THR A 88 3.53 -3.04 -19.37
N ASP A 89 2.23 -2.92 -19.12
CA ASP A 89 1.52 -1.65 -19.19
C ASP A 89 1.51 -0.90 -17.84
N GLY A 90 2.07 -1.50 -16.79
CA GLY A 90 2.05 -0.98 -15.42
C GLY A 90 0.63 -0.88 -14.85
N ARG A 91 -0.26 -1.78 -15.28
CA ARG A 91 -1.66 -1.83 -14.86
C ARG A 91 -1.80 -2.06 -13.35
N TYR A 92 -0.89 -2.83 -12.78
CA TYR A 92 -0.87 -3.27 -11.38
C TYR A 92 0.27 -2.66 -10.58
N THR A 93 0.80 -1.50 -11.01
CA THR A 93 1.73 -0.69 -10.20
C THR A 93 1.16 -0.40 -8.82
N TYR A 94 2.03 -0.13 -7.85
CA TYR A 94 1.62 0.23 -6.48
C TYR A 94 0.58 1.37 -6.45
N ALA A 95 0.81 2.45 -7.20
CA ALA A 95 -0.12 3.58 -7.29
C ALA A 95 -1.48 3.22 -7.90
N GLN A 96 -1.55 2.23 -8.79
CA GLN A 96 -2.78 1.88 -9.52
C GLN A 96 -3.69 0.91 -8.76
N GLN A 97 -3.20 0.21 -7.73
CA GLN A 97 -4.01 -0.79 -7.02
C GLN A 97 -5.36 -0.27 -6.47
N PRO A 98 -5.47 0.93 -5.88
CA PRO A 98 -6.76 1.47 -5.44
C PRO A 98 -7.75 1.68 -6.58
N SER A 99 -7.25 2.17 -7.72
CA SER A 99 -8.00 2.43 -8.94
C SER A 99 -8.50 1.13 -9.56
N VAL A 100 -7.61 0.14 -9.68
CA VAL A 100 -7.92 -1.19 -10.21
C VAL A 100 -8.95 -1.91 -9.34
N CYS A 101 -8.82 -1.84 -8.02
CA CYS A 101 -9.81 -2.42 -7.11
C CYS A 101 -11.18 -1.76 -7.25
N ALA A 102 -11.25 -0.44 -7.44
CA ALA A 102 -12.50 0.27 -7.71
C ALA A 102 -13.11 -0.22 -9.04
N TRP A 103 -12.28 -0.37 -10.07
CA TRP A 103 -12.69 -0.87 -11.38
C TRP A 103 -13.22 -2.32 -11.31
N ASN A 104 -12.56 -3.20 -10.57
CA ASN A 104 -13.02 -4.58 -10.35
C ASN A 104 -14.36 -4.62 -9.62
N CYS A 105 -14.53 -3.78 -8.60
CA CYS A 105 -15.83 -3.67 -7.92
C CYS A 105 -16.92 -3.14 -8.86
N ALA A 106 -16.58 -2.23 -9.78
CA ALA A 106 -17.50 -1.75 -10.81
C ALA A 106 -17.90 -2.86 -11.80
N ARG A 107 -16.99 -3.75 -12.19
CA ARG A 107 -17.32 -4.93 -13.01
C ARG A 107 -18.30 -5.86 -12.29
N LEU A 108 -18.05 -6.14 -11.01
CA LEU A 108 -18.96 -6.94 -10.19
C LEU A 108 -20.34 -6.29 -10.06
N ALA A 109 -20.38 -4.97 -9.87
CA ALA A 109 -21.63 -4.21 -9.85
C ALA A 109 -22.42 -4.34 -11.16
N GLU A 110 -21.77 -4.24 -12.32
CA GLU A 110 -22.41 -4.43 -13.62
C GLU A 110 -23.04 -5.83 -13.77
N CYS A 111 -22.33 -6.88 -13.35
CA CYS A 111 -22.88 -8.24 -13.34
C CYS A 111 -24.12 -8.36 -12.44
N LEU A 112 -24.08 -7.79 -11.24
CA LEU A 112 -25.21 -7.79 -10.31
C LEU A 112 -26.41 -7.01 -10.86
N ILE A 113 -26.18 -5.85 -11.49
CA ILE A 113 -27.23 -5.04 -12.11
C ILE A 113 -27.93 -5.84 -13.21
N ARG A 114 -27.17 -6.55 -14.04
CA ARG A 114 -27.74 -7.35 -15.13
C ARG A 114 -28.64 -8.46 -14.59
N VAL A 115 -28.17 -9.23 -13.61
CA VAL A 115 -28.95 -10.32 -13.01
C VAL A 115 -30.22 -9.79 -12.33
N LEU A 116 -30.10 -8.70 -11.57
CA LEU A 116 -31.24 -8.08 -10.88
C LEU A 116 -32.23 -7.44 -11.87
N GLY A 117 -31.73 -6.85 -12.96
CA GLY A 117 -32.55 -6.29 -14.03
C GLY A 117 -33.31 -7.36 -14.79
N GLU A 118 -32.67 -8.49 -15.10
CA GLU A 118 -33.30 -9.65 -15.76
C GLU A 118 -34.39 -10.28 -14.87
N GLU A 119 -34.19 -10.37 -13.55
CA GLU A 119 -35.24 -10.82 -12.60
C GLU A 119 -36.45 -9.88 -12.58
N SER A 120 -36.24 -8.56 -12.49
CA SER A 120 -37.32 -7.58 -12.54
C SER A 120 -38.09 -7.66 -13.87
N SER A 121 -37.39 -7.80 -15.00
CA SER A 121 -37.98 -7.92 -16.34
C SER A 121 -38.83 -9.19 -16.50
N SER A 122 -38.38 -10.31 -15.93
CA SER A 122 -39.11 -11.59 -15.95
C SER A 122 -40.43 -11.55 -15.16
N LEU A 123 -40.53 -10.66 -14.16
CA LEU A 123 -41.72 -10.42 -13.36
C LEU A 123 -42.67 -9.37 -13.98
N THR A 124 -42.19 -8.52 -14.89
CA THR A 124 -42.93 -7.38 -15.47
C THR A 124 -43.14 -7.47 -16.98
N ALA A 125 -43.13 -8.67 -17.56
CA ALA A 125 -43.14 -8.97 -19.00
C ALA A 125 -44.31 -8.40 -19.87
N GLY A 126 -45.04 -7.37 -19.41
CA GLY A 126 -46.03 -6.61 -20.15
C GLY A 126 -45.82 -5.07 -20.17
N GLN A 127 -44.75 -4.51 -19.61
CA GLN A 127 -44.54 -3.04 -19.56
C GLN A 127 -43.18 -2.60 -20.11
N SER A 128 -43.06 -2.55 -21.44
CA SER A 128 -41.84 -2.26 -22.22
C SER A 128 -41.25 -0.84 -22.07
N GLY A 129 -41.65 -0.08 -21.05
CA GLY A 129 -41.22 1.30 -20.79
C GLY A 129 -40.64 1.58 -19.40
N SER A 130 -40.82 0.69 -18.41
CA SER A 130 -40.27 0.88 -17.05
C SER A 130 -38.87 0.27 -16.86
N GLU A 131 -38.52 -0.75 -17.64
CA GLU A 131 -37.27 -1.52 -17.51
C GLU A 131 -36.01 -0.65 -17.69
N LYS A 132 -35.95 0.18 -18.75
CA LYS A 132 -34.83 1.11 -18.96
C LYS A 132 -34.66 2.13 -17.84
N LYS A 133 -35.76 2.53 -17.18
CA LYS A 133 -35.75 3.54 -16.12
C LYS A 133 -35.23 2.96 -14.81
N GLU A 134 -35.53 1.69 -14.54
CA GLU A 134 -35.06 0.95 -13.37
C GLU A 134 -33.59 0.54 -13.50
N GLU A 135 -33.15 0.06 -14.67
CA GLU A 135 -31.74 -0.22 -14.98
C GLU A 135 -30.87 1.05 -14.85
N THR A 136 -31.34 2.17 -15.40
CA THR A 136 -30.66 3.48 -15.26
C THR A 136 -30.60 3.93 -13.79
N SER A 137 -31.62 3.62 -12.99
CA SER A 137 -31.66 3.93 -11.55
C SER A 137 -30.67 3.06 -10.76
N LEU A 138 -30.55 1.77 -11.09
CA LEU A 138 -29.58 0.87 -10.47
C LEU A 138 -28.15 1.31 -10.81
N VAL A 139 -27.82 1.54 -12.08
CA VAL A 139 -26.50 2.04 -12.50
C VAL A 139 -26.12 3.33 -11.77
N ALA A 140 -27.05 4.28 -11.64
CA ALA A 140 -26.81 5.52 -10.89
C ALA A 140 -26.52 5.25 -9.40
N ARG A 141 -27.30 4.39 -8.74
CA ARG A 141 -27.09 4.01 -7.33
C ARG A 141 -25.73 3.36 -7.11
N PHE A 142 -25.31 2.46 -8.00
CA PHE A 142 -24.03 1.77 -7.90
C PHE A 142 -22.83 2.69 -8.15
N ARG A 143 -22.94 3.61 -9.13
CA ARG A 143 -21.95 4.69 -9.31
C ARG A 143 -21.80 5.55 -8.07
N THR A 144 -22.93 5.94 -7.46
CA THR A 144 -22.90 6.67 -6.18
C THR A 144 -22.20 5.86 -5.10
N VAL A 145 -22.42 4.55 -4.98
CA VAL A 145 -21.72 3.72 -3.97
C VAL A 145 -20.21 3.63 -4.26
N LEU A 146 -19.78 3.50 -5.51
CA LEU A 146 -18.36 3.54 -5.86
C LEU A 146 -17.74 4.90 -5.51
N ASP A 147 -18.31 6.00 -5.98
CA ASP A 147 -17.70 7.33 -5.81
C ASP A 147 -17.78 7.82 -4.35
N SER A 148 -18.92 7.63 -3.68
CA SER A 148 -19.15 8.14 -2.33
C SER A 148 -18.75 7.16 -1.22
N THR A 149 -18.88 5.85 -1.42
CA THR A 149 -18.60 4.88 -0.36
C THR A 149 -17.19 4.34 -0.47
N TYR A 150 -16.78 3.83 -1.64
CA TYR A 150 -15.46 3.22 -1.79
C TYR A 150 -14.34 4.24 -1.59
N THR A 151 -14.32 5.33 -2.34
CA THR A 151 -13.23 6.33 -2.29
C THR A 151 -13.13 6.97 -0.91
N GLN A 152 -14.26 7.35 -0.30
CA GLN A 152 -14.25 7.94 1.04
C GLN A 152 -13.79 6.95 2.12
N THR A 153 -14.23 5.69 2.02
CA THR A 153 -13.83 4.64 2.97
C THR A 153 -12.34 4.33 2.84
N TYR A 154 -11.85 4.17 1.60
CA TYR A 154 -10.43 4.00 1.30
C TYR A 154 -9.60 5.12 1.90
N LEU A 155 -9.92 6.39 1.58
CA LEU A 155 -9.17 7.54 2.09
C LEU A 155 -9.21 7.62 3.61
N LYS A 156 -10.37 7.39 4.23
CA LYS A 156 -10.50 7.40 5.69
C LYS A 156 -9.58 6.37 6.34
N VAL A 157 -9.59 5.13 5.86
CA VAL A 157 -8.76 4.05 6.41
C VAL A 157 -7.29 4.27 6.10
N TYR A 158 -6.95 4.71 4.89
CA TYR A 158 -5.59 5.10 4.50
C TYR A 158 -4.98 6.08 5.51
N LEU A 159 -5.67 7.21 5.74
CA LEU A 159 -5.20 8.25 6.62
C LEU A 159 -5.12 7.77 8.07
N GLN A 160 -6.08 6.95 8.51
CA GLN A 160 -6.04 6.36 9.84
C GLN A 160 -4.80 5.47 10.04
N GLN A 161 -4.44 4.67 9.05
CA GLN A 161 -3.29 3.78 9.16
C GLN A 161 -1.96 4.53 9.06
N MET A 162 -1.85 5.49 8.14
CA MET A 162 -0.68 6.36 8.03
C MET A 162 -0.41 7.12 9.33
N ARG A 163 -1.46 7.62 10.00
CA ARG A 163 -1.33 8.21 11.34
C ARG A 163 -0.72 7.23 12.33
N LYS A 164 -1.17 5.97 12.37
CA LYS A 164 -0.62 4.97 13.29
C LYS A 164 0.86 4.66 13.01
N LYS A 165 1.24 4.52 11.75
CA LYS A 165 2.64 4.30 11.35
C LYS A 165 3.56 5.43 11.79
N LEU A 166 3.04 6.65 11.85
CA LEU A 166 3.74 7.85 12.29
C LEU A 166 3.50 8.20 13.77
N GLY A 167 2.83 7.33 14.54
CA GLY A 167 2.60 7.55 15.97
C GLY A 167 1.67 8.74 16.30
N LEU A 168 0.76 9.11 15.40
CA LEU A 168 -0.19 10.21 15.54
C LEU A 168 -1.55 9.71 16.07
N PHE A 169 -2.08 10.37 17.11
CA PHE A 169 -3.32 9.98 17.81
C PHE A 169 -4.48 10.93 17.59
N ALA A 170 -4.22 12.19 17.23
CA ALA A 170 -5.28 13.14 16.90
C ALA A 170 -5.80 12.86 15.48
N SER A 171 -7.10 12.61 15.37
CA SER A 171 -7.79 12.49 14.08
C SER A 171 -8.10 13.88 13.48
N ASP A 172 -8.44 13.88 12.19
CA ASP A 172 -9.06 15.01 11.50
C ASP A 172 -8.23 16.31 11.48
N VAL A 173 -6.92 16.18 11.27
CA VAL A 173 -6.06 17.32 10.91
C VAL A 173 -5.98 17.39 9.39
N SER A 174 -6.48 18.49 8.81
CA SER A 174 -6.55 18.70 7.35
C SER A 174 -5.19 18.73 6.65
N GLU A 175 -4.10 18.88 7.40
CA GLU A 175 -2.74 18.96 6.88
C GLU A 175 -2.04 17.59 6.78
N ASP A 176 -2.64 16.52 7.31
CA ASP A 176 -2.05 15.18 7.31
C ASP A 176 -1.81 14.64 5.89
N ASP A 177 -2.69 14.96 4.93
CA ASP A 177 -2.57 14.53 3.54
C ASP A 177 -1.28 15.05 2.90
N LEU A 178 -0.93 16.32 3.17
CA LEU A 178 0.30 16.95 2.68
C LEU A 178 1.54 16.39 3.37
N LEU A 179 1.45 16.07 4.67
CA LEU A 179 2.53 15.42 5.40
C LEU A 179 2.84 14.02 4.82
N PHE A 180 1.81 13.24 4.51
CA PHE A 180 1.99 11.90 3.94
C PHE A 180 2.49 11.97 2.51
N LYS A 181 1.96 12.89 1.70
CA LYS A 181 2.47 13.13 0.35
C LYS A 181 3.96 13.49 0.38
N SER A 182 4.34 14.47 1.21
CA SER A 182 5.74 14.88 1.32
C SER A 182 6.66 13.79 1.89
N LEU A 183 6.16 12.86 2.71
CA LEU A 183 6.92 11.68 3.14
C LEU A 183 7.28 10.81 1.93
N PHE A 184 6.28 10.43 1.13
CA PHE A 184 6.49 9.59 -0.04
C PHE A 184 7.34 10.28 -1.10
N ASP A 185 7.14 11.58 -1.31
CA ASP A 185 7.99 12.38 -2.21
C ASP A 185 9.46 12.37 -1.75
N THR A 186 9.73 12.45 -0.44
CA THR A 186 11.08 12.36 0.13
C THR A 186 11.65 10.94 -0.02
N MET A 187 10.86 9.91 0.27
CA MET A 187 11.29 8.51 0.12
C MET A 187 11.66 8.18 -1.32
N GLU A 188 10.88 8.65 -2.29
CA GLU A 188 11.16 8.43 -3.72
C GLU A 188 12.40 9.21 -4.18
N GLN A 189 12.55 10.48 -3.76
CA GLN A 189 13.71 11.30 -4.13
C GLN A 189 15.04 10.79 -3.57
N THR A 190 15.01 10.17 -2.39
CA THR A 190 16.19 9.62 -1.71
C THR A 190 16.40 8.13 -2.03
N GLY A 191 15.36 7.48 -2.56
CA GLY A 191 15.29 6.04 -2.78
C GLY A 191 15.39 5.26 -1.47
N ALA A 192 14.63 5.69 -0.46
CA ALA A 192 14.61 5.07 0.84
C ALA A 192 13.87 3.72 0.86
N ASP A 193 14.36 2.79 1.67
CA ASP A 193 13.68 1.52 1.94
C ASP A 193 12.34 1.79 2.66
N PHE A 194 11.25 1.27 2.10
CA PHE A 194 9.91 1.55 2.56
C PHE A 194 9.68 1.07 3.99
N THR A 195 10.02 -0.19 4.28
CA THR A 195 9.76 -0.81 5.57
C THR A 195 10.66 -0.19 6.63
N ASN A 196 11.96 -0.11 6.34
CA ASN A 196 12.96 0.36 7.29
C ASN A 196 12.83 1.85 7.59
N THR A 197 12.37 2.67 6.64
CA THR A 197 12.05 4.09 6.91
C THR A 197 11.10 4.22 8.09
N PHE A 198 10.02 3.44 8.14
CA PHE A 198 9.06 3.52 9.25
C PHE A 198 9.61 2.98 10.57
N LEU A 199 10.57 2.05 10.53
CA LEU A 199 11.29 1.57 11.71
C LEU A 199 12.26 2.64 12.23
N ALA A 200 13.07 3.22 11.35
CA ALA A 200 13.99 4.30 11.64
C ALA A 200 13.26 5.52 12.24
N LEU A 201 12.08 5.89 11.72
CA LEU A 201 11.24 6.94 12.31
C LEU A 201 10.83 6.61 13.76
N GLY A 202 10.53 5.34 14.06
CA GLY A 202 10.26 4.90 15.43
C GLY A 202 11.46 5.08 16.35
N SER A 203 12.66 4.74 15.86
CA SER A 203 13.93 4.93 16.57
C SER A 203 14.25 6.41 16.79
N CYS A 204 14.09 7.27 15.78
CA CYS A 204 14.28 8.71 15.89
C CYS A 204 13.40 9.31 17.03
N VAL A 205 12.15 8.87 17.11
CA VAL A 205 11.20 9.31 18.14
C VAL A 205 11.57 8.74 19.52
N ALA A 206 12.09 7.51 19.59
CA ALA A 206 12.54 6.88 20.83
C ALA A 206 13.81 7.55 21.40
N ASP A 207 14.82 7.80 20.58
CA ASP A 207 16.07 8.45 20.99
C ASP A 207 15.85 9.86 21.53
N ALA A 208 14.87 10.57 20.98
CA ALA A 208 14.48 11.88 21.48
C ALA A 208 13.91 11.85 22.93
N THR A 209 13.52 10.67 23.45
CA THR A 209 12.98 10.50 24.81
C THR A 209 13.99 10.05 25.86
N ASP A 210 14.97 9.21 25.49
CA ASP A 210 15.96 8.67 26.45
C ASP A 210 16.87 9.75 27.04
N GLN A 211 16.92 10.93 26.42
CA GLN A 211 17.73 12.06 26.89
C GLN A 211 17.05 12.93 27.97
N ASN A 212 15.89 12.55 28.53
CA ASN A 212 15.06 13.42 29.41
C ASN A 212 14.69 14.77 28.76
N LEU A 213 14.85 14.89 27.44
CA LEU A 213 14.65 16.13 26.73
C LEU A 213 13.16 16.31 26.46
N ASP A 214 12.67 17.50 26.81
CA ASP A 214 11.38 17.96 26.37
C ASP A 214 11.35 17.91 24.83
N PHE A 215 10.37 17.21 24.23
CA PHE A 215 10.09 17.26 22.79
C PHE A 215 9.87 18.72 22.28
N ARG A 216 9.80 19.71 23.17
CA ARG A 216 9.83 21.14 22.82
C ARG A 216 11.21 21.67 22.40
N GLU A 217 12.31 20.97 22.64
CA GLU A 217 13.67 21.44 22.30
C GLU A 217 14.50 20.45 21.47
N THR A 218 14.24 19.14 21.56
CA THR A 218 14.95 18.12 20.77
C THR A 218 14.62 18.22 19.29
N LYS A 219 15.60 18.14 18.39
CA LYS A 219 15.34 17.90 16.96
C LYS A 219 15.53 16.41 16.66
N LEU A 220 14.69 15.87 15.78
CA LEU A 220 14.89 14.51 15.28
C LEU A 220 16.12 14.49 14.36
N ASN A 221 16.99 13.49 14.53
CA ASN A 221 18.21 13.34 13.73
C ASN A 221 17.89 12.62 12.40
N PRO A 222 18.15 13.23 11.23
CA PRO A 222 17.97 12.57 9.94
C PRO A 222 18.96 11.43 9.67
N ASP A 223 20.11 11.35 10.36
CA ASP A 223 21.17 10.40 10.00
C ASP A 223 20.71 8.94 10.00
N GLN A 224 19.79 8.54 10.90
CA GLN A 224 19.22 7.19 10.92
C GLN A 224 18.41 6.85 9.67
N LEU A 225 17.83 7.85 9.01
CA LEU A 225 17.08 7.67 7.76
C LEU A 225 18.01 7.60 6.54
N LEU A 226 19.19 8.20 6.64
CA LEU A 226 20.18 8.19 5.55
C LEU A 226 20.76 6.80 5.31
N ASP A 227 20.81 5.95 6.33
CA ASP A 227 21.30 4.58 6.21
C ASP A 227 20.32 3.68 5.43
N GLU A 228 19.04 4.09 5.39
CA GLU A 228 17.98 3.44 4.63
C GLU A 228 17.85 3.98 3.20
N CYS A 229 18.60 5.02 2.83
CA CYS A 229 18.63 5.56 1.48
C CYS A 229 19.55 4.72 0.58
N CYS A 230 19.13 4.50 -0.67
CA CYS A 230 19.95 3.86 -1.68
C CYS A 230 21.18 4.70 -2.08
N ASP A 231 22.13 4.09 -2.77
CA ASP A 231 23.28 4.79 -3.33
C ASP A 231 22.92 5.54 -4.63
N VAL A 232 23.79 6.43 -5.09
CA VAL A 232 23.51 7.23 -6.31
C VAL A 232 23.26 6.32 -7.51
N ASP A 233 24.06 5.27 -7.68
CA ASP A 233 23.95 4.38 -8.85
C ASP A 233 22.62 3.60 -8.82
N GLU A 234 22.21 3.12 -7.65
CA GLU A 234 20.88 2.50 -7.46
C GLU A 234 19.74 3.48 -7.78
N LEU A 235 19.89 4.75 -7.42
CA LEU A 235 18.89 5.78 -7.69
C LEU A 235 18.85 6.16 -9.17
N ARG A 236 20.00 6.19 -9.86
CA ARG A 236 20.08 6.42 -11.31
C ARG A 236 19.38 5.30 -12.07
N GLU A 237 19.66 4.04 -11.73
CA GLU A 237 19.01 2.87 -12.32
C GLU A 237 17.49 2.93 -12.12
N ALA A 238 17.03 3.33 -10.93
CA ALA A 238 15.60 3.48 -10.63
C ALA A 238 14.88 4.50 -11.55
N TYR A 239 15.57 5.56 -11.94
CA TYR A 239 15.01 6.59 -12.82
C TYR A 239 15.27 6.34 -14.30
N GLU A 240 16.05 5.32 -14.66
CA GLU A 240 16.23 4.97 -16.05
C GLU A 240 14.89 4.48 -16.63
N PRO A 241 14.38 5.13 -17.69
CA PRO A 241 13.12 4.70 -18.28
C PRO A 241 13.29 3.29 -18.83
N SER A 242 12.43 2.38 -18.39
CA SER A 242 12.39 1.03 -18.93
C SER A 242 12.07 1.08 -20.42
N ASP A 243 12.60 0.13 -21.20
CA ASP A 243 12.31 0.03 -22.64
C ASP A 243 10.80 -0.06 -22.93
N LEU A 244 10.06 -0.55 -21.96
CA LEU A 244 8.61 -0.70 -21.97
C LEU A 244 7.86 0.62 -21.80
N GLU A 245 8.34 1.49 -20.91
CA GLU A 245 7.84 2.87 -20.80
C GLU A 245 8.11 3.65 -22.09
N ARG A 246 9.28 3.44 -22.72
CA ARG A 246 9.61 4.03 -24.03
C ARG A 246 8.68 3.50 -25.13
N GLN A 247 8.39 2.21 -25.15
CA GLN A 247 7.42 1.60 -26.07
C GLN A 247 5.99 2.12 -25.84
N ARG A 248 5.58 2.28 -24.59
CA ARG A 248 4.29 2.85 -24.20
C ARG A 248 4.15 4.30 -24.68
N GLU A 249 5.16 5.14 -24.46
CA GLU A 249 5.16 6.50 -25.00
C GLU A 249 5.09 6.53 -26.53
N MET A 250 5.84 5.65 -27.19
CA MET A 250 5.81 5.55 -28.65
C MET A 250 4.41 5.18 -29.14
N LEU A 251 3.77 4.16 -28.54
CA LEU A 251 2.39 3.76 -28.84
C LEU A 251 1.39 4.90 -28.54
N HIS A 252 1.57 5.67 -27.46
CA HIS A 252 0.74 6.84 -27.13
C HIS A 252 0.85 7.98 -28.14
N ARG A 253 2.03 8.16 -28.75
CA ARG A 253 2.22 9.13 -29.85
C ARG A 253 1.47 8.72 -31.12
N PHE A 254 1.19 7.43 -31.31
CA PHE A 254 0.42 6.89 -32.44
C PHE A 254 -1.09 6.73 -32.13
N ALA A 255 -1.47 6.54 -30.87
CA ALA A 255 -2.87 6.36 -30.44
C ALA A 255 -3.59 7.70 -30.28
N GLY A 256 -4.07 8.25 -31.39
CA GLY A 256 -5.02 9.35 -31.39
C GLY A 256 -6.35 8.98 -30.70
N ILE A 257 -6.87 9.91 -29.90
CA ILE A 257 -8.28 10.06 -29.50
C ILE A 257 -8.83 9.12 -28.39
N VAL A 258 -8.25 7.96 -28.08
CA VAL A 258 -8.73 7.11 -26.96
C VAL A 258 -8.09 7.52 -25.62
N ARG A 259 -8.09 8.83 -25.33
CA ARG A 259 -7.25 9.45 -24.29
C ARG A 259 -7.98 9.67 -22.96
N HIS A 260 -9.26 10.02 -23.00
CA HIS A 260 -9.90 10.65 -21.83
C HIS A 260 -10.52 9.69 -20.79
N LEU A 261 -10.51 8.38 -21.06
CA LEU A 261 -11.11 7.35 -20.19
C LEU A 261 -10.09 6.55 -19.36
N ILE A 262 -8.83 6.52 -19.79
CA ILE A 262 -7.76 5.75 -19.14
C ILE A 262 -6.93 6.64 -18.18
N GLU A 263 -6.81 7.94 -18.45
CA GLU A 263 -5.97 8.89 -17.69
C GLU A 263 -6.64 9.44 -16.41
N ARG A 264 -7.93 9.16 -16.16
CA ARG A 264 -8.67 9.84 -15.08
C ARG A 264 -8.51 9.24 -13.68
N ILE A 265 -7.61 8.28 -13.49
CA ILE A 265 -7.38 7.68 -12.18
C ILE A 265 -5.91 7.77 -11.78
N ASP A 266 -5.61 8.85 -11.04
CA ASP A 266 -4.40 9.10 -10.25
C ASP A 266 -3.09 9.47 -10.99
N ASP A 267 -3.20 10.30 -12.04
CA ASP A 267 -2.08 10.92 -12.81
C ASP A 267 -1.08 11.75 -11.97
N GLY A 268 -1.37 12.02 -10.69
CA GLY A 268 -0.55 12.91 -9.86
C GLY A 268 0.58 12.23 -9.07
N LYS A 269 0.64 10.90 -9.03
CA LYS A 269 1.56 10.15 -8.15
C LYS A 269 2.70 9.46 -8.88
N VAL A 270 2.45 8.96 -10.09
CA VAL A 270 3.48 8.28 -10.89
C VAL A 270 4.29 9.32 -11.65
N LEU A 271 5.62 9.21 -11.60
CA LEU A 271 6.50 10.06 -12.38
C LEU A 271 6.35 9.75 -13.87
N GLY A 272 6.03 10.78 -14.67
CA GLY A 272 6.11 10.67 -16.11
C GLY A 272 7.57 10.54 -16.59
N THR A 273 7.77 9.97 -17.78
CA THR A 273 9.10 9.74 -18.37
C THR A 273 9.95 11.01 -18.44
N GLU A 274 9.34 12.16 -18.76
CA GLU A 274 10.04 13.46 -18.80
C GLU A 274 10.52 13.91 -17.41
N GLU A 275 9.77 13.62 -16.36
CA GLU A 275 10.17 13.92 -14.98
C GLU A 275 11.29 12.97 -14.53
N LYS A 276 11.18 11.67 -14.83
CA LYS A 276 12.27 10.70 -14.60
C LYS A 276 13.55 11.11 -15.32
N ALA A 277 13.47 11.51 -16.58
CA ALA A 277 14.62 11.99 -17.36
C ALA A 277 15.26 13.25 -16.74
N ARG A 278 14.44 14.19 -16.24
CA ARG A 278 14.94 15.37 -15.51
C ARG A 278 15.63 14.99 -14.20
N ARG A 279 15.08 14.05 -13.44
CA ARG A 279 15.70 13.53 -12.21
C ARG A 279 17.00 12.80 -12.53
N LEU A 280 17.04 11.96 -13.56
CA LEU A 280 18.25 11.28 -14.01
C LEU A 280 19.34 12.27 -14.40
N GLN A 281 19.00 13.30 -15.19
CA GLN A 281 19.92 14.37 -15.57
C GLN A 281 20.49 15.11 -14.35
N SER A 282 19.66 15.36 -13.32
CA SER A 282 20.12 15.99 -12.08
C SER A 282 21.11 15.12 -11.30
N LEU A 283 21.11 13.81 -11.54
CA LEU A 283 21.98 12.83 -10.89
C LEU A 283 23.23 12.47 -11.71
N GLU A 284 23.36 12.87 -12.98
CA GLU A 284 24.48 12.43 -13.84
C GLU A 284 25.87 12.77 -13.28
N ASN A 285 26.00 13.92 -12.59
CA ASN A 285 27.29 14.43 -12.12
C ASN A 285 27.38 14.57 -10.59
N ILE A 286 26.44 13.99 -9.84
CA ILE A 286 26.47 14.04 -8.38
C ILE A 286 27.35 12.93 -7.79
N THR A 287 28.18 13.27 -6.82
CA THR A 287 28.95 12.32 -6.00
C THR A 287 28.07 11.67 -4.92
N GLN A 288 28.53 10.56 -4.33
CA GLN A 288 27.81 9.89 -3.25
C GLN A 288 27.69 10.78 -2.01
N GLU A 289 28.74 11.55 -1.70
CA GLU A 289 28.75 12.50 -0.59
C GLU A 289 27.76 13.65 -0.81
N GLU A 290 27.71 14.21 -2.02
CA GLU A 290 26.76 15.27 -2.38
C GLU A 290 25.31 14.75 -2.33
N LYS A 291 25.05 13.52 -2.80
CA LYS A 291 23.73 12.90 -2.64
C LYS A 291 23.37 12.75 -1.17
N ARG A 292 24.28 12.21 -0.34
CA ARG A 292 24.01 11.99 1.09
C ARG A 292 23.69 13.31 1.80
N GLU A 293 24.36 14.41 1.45
CA GLU A 293 24.06 15.73 2.00
C GLU A 293 22.72 16.29 1.50
N ARG A 294 22.41 16.13 0.20
CA ARG A 294 21.09 16.49 -0.35
C ARG A 294 19.97 15.72 0.35
N ASP A 295 20.14 14.42 0.53
CA ASP A 295 19.17 13.54 1.19
C ASP A 295 19.01 13.94 2.66
N ARG A 296 20.09 14.31 3.36
CA ARG A 296 20.05 14.88 4.71
C ARG A 296 19.16 16.12 4.77
N GLN A 297 19.27 17.02 3.81
CA GLN A 297 18.46 18.25 3.77
C GLN A 297 16.98 17.95 3.50
N LEU A 298 16.69 17.02 2.58
CA LEU A 298 15.32 16.58 2.31
C LEU A 298 14.67 15.95 3.55
N TRP A 299 15.37 15.02 4.20
CA TRP A 299 14.90 14.37 5.43
C TRP A 299 14.78 15.34 6.59
N GLN A 300 15.73 16.26 6.78
CA GLN A 300 15.64 17.29 7.82
C GLN A 300 14.39 18.17 7.63
N THR A 301 14.13 18.61 6.40
CA THR A 301 12.96 19.43 6.07
C THR A 301 11.67 18.70 6.39
N TRP A 302 11.57 17.43 5.99
CA TRP A 302 10.40 16.62 6.28
C TRP A 302 10.25 16.31 7.78
N LEU A 303 11.34 16.00 8.47
CA LEU A 303 11.35 15.76 9.91
C LEU A 303 10.91 16.99 10.70
N ASP A 304 11.29 18.20 10.29
CA ASP A 304 10.84 19.44 10.93
C ASP A 304 9.31 19.62 10.82
N HIS A 305 8.73 19.30 9.66
CA HIS A 305 7.28 19.29 9.45
C HIS A 305 6.58 18.20 10.28
N TYR A 306 7.11 16.97 10.23
CA TYR A 306 6.61 15.85 11.02
C TYR A 306 6.64 16.16 12.52
N PHE A 307 7.71 16.76 13.00
CA PHE A 307 7.89 17.13 14.39
C PHE A 307 6.94 18.25 14.83
N THR A 308 6.70 19.23 13.97
CA THR A 308 5.68 20.26 14.18
C THR A 308 4.28 19.63 14.32
N ARG A 309 3.98 18.63 13.47
CA ARG A 309 2.74 17.87 13.56
C ARG A 309 2.64 17.01 14.81
N LEU A 310 3.73 16.37 15.24
CA LEU A 310 3.81 15.60 16.49
C LEU A 310 3.52 16.48 17.70
N ARG A 311 4.12 17.68 17.77
CA ARG A 311 3.85 18.64 18.86
C ARG A 311 2.39 19.06 18.90
N THR A 312 1.77 19.28 17.75
CA THR A 312 0.34 19.58 17.65
C THR A 312 -0.50 18.40 18.12
N ASP A 313 -0.11 17.17 17.78
CA ASP A 313 -0.75 15.95 18.24
C ASP A 313 -0.72 15.82 19.76
N MET A 314 0.45 16.04 20.37
CA MET A 314 0.64 15.99 21.82
C MET A 314 -0.21 17.05 22.55
N LYS A 315 -0.33 18.25 21.98
CA LYS A 315 -1.21 19.30 22.53
C LYS A 315 -2.69 18.91 22.47
N ARG A 316 -3.13 18.23 21.41
CA ARG A 316 -4.52 17.76 21.25
C ARG A 316 -4.81 16.50 22.06
N ARG A 317 -3.79 15.68 22.33
CA ARG A 317 -3.87 14.42 23.07
C ARG A 317 -2.86 14.41 24.23
N PRO A 318 -3.05 15.26 25.25
CA PRO A 318 -2.16 15.33 26.41
C PRO A 318 -2.22 14.07 27.29
N ASP A 319 -3.24 13.22 27.08
CA ASP A 319 -3.41 11.92 27.71
C ASP A 319 -2.44 10.85 27.18
N VAL A 320 -1.80 11.08 26.03
CA VAL A 320 -0.95 10.11 25.35
C VAL A 320 0.53 10.42 25.59
N SER A 321 1.22 9.50 26.25
CA SER A 321 2.67 9.53 26.45
C SER A 321 3.46 9.16 25.19
N ASN A 322 4.71 9.58 25.10
CA ASN A 322 5.60 9.17 24.00
C ASN A 322 5.87 7.66 23.99
N ALA A 323 5.92 7.01 25.16
CA ALA A 323 6.01 5.55 25.25
C ALA A 323 4.83 4.85 24.55
N GLN A 324 3.62 5.40 24.67
CA GLN A 324 2.44 4.90 23.94
C GLN A 324 2.54 5.15 22.43
N ARG A 325 3.18 6.25 21.99
CA ARG A 325 3.44 6.52 20.56
C ARG A 325 4.41 5.51 19.97
N ILE A 326 5.53 5.27 20.66
CA ILE A 326 6.54 4.29 20.24
C ILE A 326 5.92 2.89 20.21
N ALA A 327 5.13 2.52 21.21
CA ALA A 327 4.41 1.25 21.22
C ALA A 327 3.43 1.12 20.05
N LEU A 328 2.70 2.19 19.70
CA LEU A 328 1.82 2.20 18.53
C LEU A 328 2.61 2.01 17.23
N MET A 329 3.72 2.72 17.07
CA MET A 329 4.58 2.61 15.88
C MET A 329 5.15 1.20 15.76
N ARG A 330 5.71 0.63 16.83
CA ARG A 330 6.22 -0.75 16.86
C ARG A 330 5.14 -1.79 16.53
N ALA A 331 3.92 -1.60 17.02
CA ALA A 331 2.80 -2.50 16.75
C ALA A 331 2.19 -2.35 15.33
N THR A 332 2.55 -1.28 14.60
CA THR A 332 1.99 -0.99 13.26
C THR A 332 3.03 -1.13 12.15
N ASN A 333 4.32 -0.92 12.46
CA ASN A 333 5.42 -0.97 11.50
C ASN A 333 6.15 -2.30 11.65
N PRO A 334 6.07 -3.20 10.66
CA PRO A 334 6.73 -4.48 10.73
C PRO A 334 8.25 -4.31 10.63
N ARG A 335 8.97 -5.13 11.39
CA ARG A 335 10.42 -5.29 11.32
C ARG A 335 10.84 -6.16 10.14
N ILE A 336 10.00 -7.13 9.78
CA ILE A 336 10.26 -8.06 8.68
C ILE A 336 9.05 -8.15 7.76
N VAL A 337 9.32 -8.13 6.46
CA VAL A 337 8.38 -8.42 5.39
C VAL A 337 8.97 -9.51 4.50
N LEU A 338 8.13 -10.22 3.75
CA LEU A 338 8.58 -11.27 2.83
C LEU A 338 9.22 -10.63 1.58
N ARG A 339 10.43 -10.08 1.74
CA ARG A 339 11.20 -9.49 0.64
C ARG A 339 11.55 -10.56 -0.39
N ASN A 340 11.59 -10.20 -1.67
CA ASN A 340 11.80 -11.17 -2.76
C ASN A 340 13.13 -11.91 -2.62
N PHE A 341 14.20 -11.24 -2.19
CA PHE A 341 15.50 -11.88 -2.01
C PHE A 341 15.51 -12.91 -0.85
N LEU A 342 14.69 -12.70 0.20
CA LEU A 342 14.54 -13.67 1.29
C LEU A 342 13.81 -14.91 0.79
N ALA A 343 12.75 -14.72 0.00
CA ALA A 343 12.04 -15.82 -0.64
C ALA A 343 12.97 -16.60 -1.58
N GLU A 344 13.75 -15.93 -2.42
CA GLU A 344 14.71 -16.55 -3.34
C GLU A 344 15.77 -17.37 -2.60
N GLN A 345 16.36 -16.82 -1.52
CA GLN A 345 17.34 -17.56 -0.72
C GLN A 345 16.73 -18.84 -0.11
N VAL A 346 15.50 -18.75 0.38
CA VAL A 346 14.77 -19.91 0.91
C VAL A 346 14.46 -20.93 -0.18
N ILE A 347 14.06 -20.48 -1.37
CA ILE A 347 13.76 -21.36 -2.51
C ILE A 347 15.02 -22.12 -2.92
N ARG A 348 16.15 -21.44 -3.11
CA ARG A 348 17.43 -22.08 -3.47
C ARG A 348 17.89 -23.09 -2.44
N ALA A 349 17.77 -22.76 -1.15
CA ALA A 349 18.10 -23.71 -0.08
C ALA A 349 17.19 -24.95 -0.13
N ALA A 350 15.88 -24.75 -0.35
CA ALA A 350 14.92 -25.84 -0.45
C ALA A 350 15.13 -26.72 -1.70
N GLU A 351 15.65 -26.17 -2.81
CA GLU A 351 16.06 -26.92 -3.99
C GLU A 351 17.24 -27.87 -3.70
N ASP A 352 18.11 -27.48 -2.77
CA ASP A 352 19.20 -28.31 -2.22
C ASP A 352 18.75 -29.20 -1.04
N GLU A 353 17.43 -29.39 -0.86
CA GLU A 353 16.79 -30.15 0.22
C GLU A 353 17.03 -29.59 1.64
N ASP A 354 17.52 -28.34 1.77
CA ASP A 354 17.63 -27.63 3.04
C ASP A 354 16.40 -26.75 3.32
N TYR A 355 15.50 -27.25 4.17
CA TYR A 355 14.28 -26.55 4.57
C TYR A 355 14.46 -25.67 5.82
N MET A 356 15.63 -25.66 6.47
CA MET A 356 15.85 -24.86 7.68
C MET A 356 15.64 -23.35 7.46
N PRO A 357 16.11 -22.73 6.37
CA PRO A 357 15.83 -21.32 6.09
C PRO A 357 14.34 -21.02 5.92
N ALA A 358 13.57 -21.95 5.36
CA ALA A 358 12.12 -21.80 5.19
C ALA A 358 11.40 -21.75 6.55
N GLU A 359 11.76 -22.65 7.47
CA GLU A 359 11.20 -22.68 8.83
C GLU A 359 11.57 -21.42 9.61
N GLN A 360 12.82 -20.96 9.50
CA GLN A 360 13.31 -19.74 10.14
C GLN A 360 12.58 -18.49 9.62
N LEU A 361 12.41 -18.37 8.30
CA LEU A 361 11.69 -17.25 7.70
C LEU A 361 10.22 -17.26 8.10
N LEU A 362 9.57 -18.43 8.09
CA LEU A 362 8.18 -18.58 8.50
C LEU A 362 7.98 -18.16 9.96
N GLU A 363 8.87 -18.58 10.85
CA GLU A 363 8.80 -18.21 12.27
C GLU A 363 9.01 -16.71 12.48
N ALA A 364 9.95 -16.10 11.76
CA ALA A 364 10.13 -14.65 11.80
C ALA A 364 8.88 -13.90 11.30
N LEU A 365 8.25 -14.38 10.23
CA LEU A 365 7.03 -13.78 9.65
C LEU A 365 5.76 -14.01 10.47
N ARG A 366 5.73 -14.97 11.41
CA ARG A 366 4.66 -15.10 12.41
C ARG A 366 4.68 -13.98 13.45
N HIS A 367 5.84 -13.36 13.65
CA HIS A 367 6.03 -12.30 14.63
C HIS A 367 6.65 -11.03 14.02
N PRO A 368 6.04 -10.45 12.96
CA PRO A 368 6.71 -9.46 12.13
C PRO A 368 6.90 -8.11 12.84
N PHE A 369 6.23 -7.87 13.97
CA PHE A 369 6.30 -6.63 14.75
C PHE A 369 7.14 -6.74 16.04
N THR A 370 7.61 -7.94 16.39
CA THR A 370 8.24 -8.19 17.70
C THR A 370 9.75 -7.96 17.62
N GLU A 371 10.32 -7.26 18.60
CA GLU A 371 11.78 -7.20 18.78
C GLU A 371 12.29 -8.56 19.27
N GLY A 372 13.24 -9.16 18.55
CA GLY A 372 13.94 -10.38 18.99
C GLY A 372 13.25 -11.72 18.69
N SER A 373 12.29 -11.79 17.76
CA SER A 373 11.69 -13.08 17.35
C SER A 373 12.65 -14.05 16.66
N CYS A 374 13.88 -13.62 16.30
CA CYS A 374 14.99 -14.54 16.07
C CYS A 374 15.58 -15.02 17.41
N ALA A 375 14.77 -15.61 18.29
CA ALA A 375 15.24 -16.45 19.38
C ALA A 375 15.62 -17.83 18.81
N VAL A 376 16.53 -17.83 17.84
CA VAL A 376 17.21 -19.05 17.40
C VAL A 376 18.37 -19.23 18.38
N ASP A 377 18.44 -20.39 19.03
CA ASP A 377 19.48 -20.73 20.01
C ASP A 377 20.85 -20.20 19.56
N ALA A 378 21.60 -19.59 20.48
CA ALA A 378 22.90 -18.95 20.20
C ALA A 378 23.96 -19.88 19.57
N GLN A 379 23.66 -21.17 19.46
CA GLN A 379 24.47 -22.21 18.81
C GLN A 379 24.14 -22.42 17.32
N SER A 380 23.09 -21.81 16.77
CA SER A 380 22.64 -21.94 15.37
C SER A 380 22.54 -20.58 14.64
N LYS A 381 23.50 -19.67 14.89
CA LYS A 381 23.60 -18.43 14.10
C LYS A 381 24.15 -18.75 12.72
N THR A 382 23.27 -19.00 11.76
CA THR A 382 23.60 -19.06 10.33
C THR A 382 23.63 -17.65 9.74
N GLU A 383 24.28 -17.48 8.59
CA GLU A 383 24.28 -16.21 7.85
C GLU A 383 22.85 -15.68 7.62
N PHE A 384 21.91 -16.58 7.31
CA PHE A 384 20.49 -16.26 7.12
C PHE A 384 19.82 -15.67 8.38
N THR A 385 20.10 -16.23 9.57
CA THR A 385 19.57 -15.65 10.83
C THR A 385 20.10 -14.25 11.12
N ASN A 386 21.34 -13.94 10.72
CA ASN A 386 21.88 -12.59 10.86
C ASN A 386 21.16 -11.61 9.94
N VAL A 387 20.90 -12.00 8.69
CA VAL A 387 20.10 -11.23 7.73
C VAL A 387 18.71 -10.93 8.29
N LEU A 388 17.99 -11.95 8.78
CA LEU A 388 16.66 -11.78 9.40
C LEU A 388 16.69 -10.84 10.61
N SER A 389 17.72 -10.94 11.45
CA SER A 389 17.85 -10.11 12.66
C SER A 389 18.20 -8.65 12.38
N SER A 390 18.95 -8.41 11.30
CA SER A 390 19.45 -7.08 10.92
C SER A 390 18.44 -6.22 10.17
N CYS A 391 17.29 -6.79 9.76
CA CYS A 391 16.31 -6.10 8.91
C CYS A 391 16.97 -5.46 7.66
N SER A 392 17.97 -6.13 7.09
CA SER A 392 18.84 -5.54 6.08
C SER A 392 18.10 -5.16 4.80
N ARG A 393 18.57 -4.10 4.15
CA ARG A 393 18.20 -3.78 2.77
C ARG A 393 18.53 -4.96 1.84
N PRO A 394 17.85 -5.08 0.69
CA PRO A 394 18.16 -6.12 -0.27
C PRO A 394 19.63 -6.04 -0.72
N PRO A 395 20.31 -7.19 -0.86
CA PRO A 395 21.66 -7.22 -1.38
C PRO A 395 21.70 -6.88 -2.87
N GLU A 396 22.84 -6.41 -3.36
CA GLU A 396 23.01 -5.94 -4.75
C GLU A 396 22.58 -6.98 -5.80
N TRP A 397 22.89 -8.26 -5.59
CA TRP A 397 22.52 -9.33 -6.52
C TRP A 397 21.01 -9.50 -6.70
N SER A 398 20.20 -9.06 -5.72
CA SER A 398 18.75 -9.22 -5.76
C SER A 398 18.06 -8.25 -6.72
N ARG A 399 18.76 -7.23 -7.23
CA ARG A 399 18.23 -6.24 -8.18
C ARG A 399 17.78 -6.88 -9.50
N GLU A 400 18.42 -7.98 -9.89
CA GLU A 400 18.10 -8.72 -11.11
C GLU A 400 16.94 -9.70 -10.94
N LEU A 401 16.43 -9.91 -9.72
CA LEU A 401 15.31 -10.82 -9.51
C LEU A 401 14.06 -10.31 -10.24
N ARG A 402 13.40 -11.24 -10.93
CA ARG A 402 12.13 -11.02 -11.61
C ARG A 402 11.19 -12.12 -11.18
N VAL A 403 10.03 -11.73 -10.66
CA VAL A 403 8.95 -12.67 -10.36
C VAL A 403 8.00 -12.66 -11.55
N THR A 404 7.81 -13.83 -12.17
CA THR A 404 6.95 -14.04 -13.34
C THR A 404 5.74 -14.85 -12.99
#